data_AF-A0A3M1M2T9-F1
#
_entry.id   AF-A0A3M1M2T9-F1
#
_cell.length_a   1.000
_cell.length_b   1.000
_cell.length_c   1.000
_cell.angle_alpha   90.00
_cell.angle_beta   90.00
_cell.angle_gamma   90.00
#
_symmetry.space_group_name_H-M   'P 1'
#
loop_
_entity.id
_entity.type
_entity.pdbx_description
1 polymer ?
#
loop_
_entity_poly.entity_id
_entity_poly.type
_entity_poly.pdbx_seq_one_letter_code
_entity_poly.pdbx_strand_id
1 'polypeptide(L)'
;EVVLQAGAAPVINGHAEERMRVGCGSAAIGMFARQWQPLVDEVVVVDDHITGVLSEHQAGRLLDIPPTGIRIKGRKSTPGRYFKVAEAGTGWGGTDIEDPLTILGAFNPKIAWPGLRLLMVSTTGEQWGYYLLDEALKPQPAEIPAALLRTVERVAENCEPALTSVLFMGGAGGSLRAGVTENPVGLTRSVRAALTHVSCGGAPAYVWPGGGITIMADVTQMPSNAFGYVPTPALVAPIEFTMRLSDYEALGGHMDKVRPLAEIIPEAERRIPGRDDQPWPMDRANFRWGPKGG
;
A
#
# COMPACT_ATOMS: atom_id res chain seq x y z
N GLU A 1 17.10 -12.38 -3.28
CA GLU A 1 17.54 -11.00 -3.54
C GLU A 1 16.31 -10.12 -3.69
N VAL A 2 16.35 -8.87 -3.23
CA VAL A 2 15.23 -7.92 -3.36
C VAL A 2 15.76 -6.63 -3.95
N VAL A 3 15.18 -6.18 -5.06
CA VAL A 3 15.51 -4.91 -5.71
C VAL A 3 14.28 -4.01 -5.64
N LEU A 4 14.45 -2.82 -5.05
CA LEU A 4 13.39 -1.86 -4.79
C LEU A 4 13.72 -0.54 -5.50
N GLN A 5 12.73 0.03 -6.18
CA GLN A 5 12.83 1.35 -6.80
C GLN A 5 11.51 2.10 -6.61
N ALA A 6 11.58 3.33 -6.11
CA ALA A 6 10.41 4.17 -5.91
C ALA A 6 9.57 4.29 -7.19
N GLY A 7 8.26 4.03 -7.09
CA GLY A 7 7.34 4.10 -8.21
C GLY A 7 7.44 2.97 -9.24
N ALA A 8 8.18 1.89 -8.94
CA ALA A 8 8.27 0.70 -9.79
C ALA A 8 7.87 -0.57 -9.03
N ALA A 9 7.49 -1.61 -9.78
CA ALA A 9 7.25 -2.94 -9.24
C ALA A 9 8.49 -3.47 -8.50
N PRO A 10 8.33 -4.04 -7.29
CA PRO A 10 9.46 -4.67 -6.60
C PRO A 10 9.88 -5.93 -7.33
N VAL A 11 11.19 -6.19 -7.38
CA VAL A 11 11.74 -7.43 -7.96
C VAL A 11 12.23 -8.32 -6.84
N ILE A 12 11.62 -9.50 -6.70
CA ILE A 12 11.92 -10.49 -5.66
C ILE A 12 12.45 -11.74 -6.35
N ASN A 13 13.69 -12.11 -6.03
CA ASN A 13 14.37 -13.28 -6.60
C ASN A 13 14.35 -13.31 -8.15
N GLY A 14 14.45 -12.14 -8.78
CA GLY A 14 14.45 -12.00 -10.25
C GLY A 14 13.06 -11.88 -10.88
N HIS A 15 11.99 -11.99 -10.11
CA HIS A 15 10.61 -11.84 -10.59
C HIS A 15 10.05 -10.48 -10.20
N ALA A 16 9.51 -9.74 -11.18
CA ALA A 16 8.78 -8.51 -10.90
C ALA A 16 7.38 -8.85 -10.39
N GLU A 17 7.05 -8.37 -9.20
CA GLU A 17 5.68 -8.46 -8.67
C GLU A 17 4.83 -7.37 -9.33
N GLU A 18 4.01 -7.74 -10.32
CA GLU A 18 3.28 -6.76 -11.12
C GLU A 18 1.96 -6.31 -10.47
N ARG A 19 1.38 -7.14 -9.60
CA ARG A 19 0.02 -6.93 -9.07
C ARG A 19 -0.03 -7.00 -7.56
N MET A 20 -0.78 -6.07 -6.97
CA MET A 20 -1.27 -6.19 -5.61
C MET A 20 -2.44 -7.17 -5.60
N ARG A 21 -2.54 -7.96 -4.52
CA ARG A 21 -3.68 -8.83 -4.29
C ARG A 21 -4.96 -8.01 -4.19
N VAL A 22 -6.06 -8.52 -4.74
CA VAL A 22 -7.39 -7.88 -4.66
C VAL A 22 -7.85 -7.69 -3.20
N GLY A 23 -7.30 -8.49 -2.29
CA GLY A 23 -7.55 -8.52 -0.87
C GLY A 23 -7.12 -9.87 -0.31
N CYS A 24 -7.37 -10.12 0.98
CA CYS A 24 -7.23 -11.48 1.51
C CYS A 24 -8.31 -12.41 0.93
N GLY A 25 -8.16 -13.73 1.05
CA GLY A 25 -9.10 -14.70 0.47
C GLY A 25 -10.55 -14.52 0.95
N SER A 26 -10.75 -14.07 2.18
CA SER A 26 -12.07 -13.70 2.71
C SER A 26 -12.70 -12.49 2.01
N ALA A 27 -11.89 -11.46 1.71
CA ALA A 27 -12.35 -10.26 1.01
C ALA A 27 -12.74 -10.60 -0.43
N ALA A 28 -11.92 -11.40 -1.13
CA ALA A 28 -12.22 -11.89 -2.46
C ALA A 28 -13.56 -12.65 -2.51
N ILE A 29 -13.85 -13.52 -1.53
CA ILE A 29 -15.18 -14.13 -1.44
C ILE A 29 -16.29 -13.10 -1.30
N GLY A 30 -16.13 -12.11 -0.43
CA GLY A 30 -17.11 -11.03 -0.27
C GLY A 30 -17.39 -10.27 -1.57
N MET A 31 -16.36 -10.09 -2.41
CA MET A 31 -16.45 -9.37 -3.69
C MET A 31 -17.10 -10.21 -4.81
N PHE A 32 -16.78 -11.50 -4.89
CA PHE A 32 -17.09 -12.32 -6.07
C PHE A 32 -18.14 -13.42 -5.84
N ALA A 33 -18.57 -13.69 -4.60
CA ALA A 33 -19.51 -14.78 -4.28
C ALA A 33 -20.76 -14.83 -5.15
N ARG A 34 -21.39 -13.67 -5.44
CA ARG A 34 -22.60 -13.60 -6.27
C ARG A 34 -22.36 -14.02 -7.73
N GLN A 35 -21.14 -13.85 -8.23
CA GLN A 35 -20.75 -14.25 -9.58
C GLN A 35 -20.42 -15.74 -9.65
N TRP A 36 -19.89 -16.31 -8.57
CA TRP A 36 -19.56 -17.72 -8.46
C TRP A 36 -20.76 -18.62 -8.19
N GLN A 37 -21.72 -18.17 -7.37
CA GLN A 37 -22.89 -18.95 -6.91
C GLN A 37 -23.61 -19.75 -8.03
N PRO A 38 -23.91 -19.20 -9.22
CA PRO A 38 -24.57 -19.98 -10.27
C PRO A 38 -23.63 -20.91 -11.06
N LEU A 39 -22.31 -20.80 -10.89
CA LEU A 39 -21.30 -21.40 -11.77
C LEU A 39 -20.50 -22.54 -11.13
N VAL A 40 -20.37 -22.55 -9.80
CA VAL A 40 -19.53 -23.50 -9.07
C VAL A 40 -20.11 -23.75 -7.68
N ASP A 41 -19.87 -24.94 -7.12
CA ASP A 41 -20.45 -25.35 -5.84
C ASP A 41 -19.59 -24.90 -4.66
N GLU A 42 -18.28 -24.84 -4.83
CA GLU A 42 -17.32 -24.34 -3.84
C GLU A 42 -16.22 -23.49 -4.46
N VAL A 43 -15.79 -22.46 -3.73
CA VAL A 43 -14.58 -21.71 -4.07
C VAL A 43 -13.70 -21.61 -2.84
N VAL A 44 -12.43 -21.99 -3.00
CA VAL A 44 -11.38 -21.72 -2.03
C VAL A 44 -10.45 -20.67 -2.61
N VAL A 45 -10.39 -19.52 -1.93
CA VAL A 45 -9.44 -18.47 -2.28
C VAL A 45 -8.19 -18.64 -1.42
N VAL A 46 -7.10 -19.09 -2.04
CA VAL A 46 -5.83 -19.39 -1.38
C VAL A 46 -5.04 -18.10 -1.17
N ASP A 47 -4.61 -17.88 0.07
CA ASP A 47 -3.90 -16.69 0.52
C ASP A 47 -3.10 -17.05 1.79
N ASP A 48 -1.86 -16.56 1.89
CA ASP A 48 -0.99 -16.82 3.06
C ASP A 48 -1.53 -16.19 4.34
N HIS A 49 -2.21 -15.05 4.23
CA HIS A 49 -2.78 -14.38 5.39
C HIS A 49 -4.12 -15.02 5.79
N ILE A 50 -5.12 -15.01 4.91
CA ILE A 50 -6.45 -15.58 5.18
C ILE A 50 -6.98 -16.31 3.95
N THR A 51 -6.95 -17.63 3.98
CA THR A 51 -7.65 -18.47 3.01
C THR A 51 -9.15 -18.40 3.25
N GLY A 52 -9.90 -18.15 2.18
CA GLY A 52 -11.36 -18.05 2.18
C GLY A 52 -12.03 -19.34 1.68
N VAL A 53 -13.18 -19.71 2.26
CA VAL A 53 -14.04 -20.82 1.74
C VAL A 53 -15.48 -20.34 1.55
N LEU A 54 -16.00 -20.39 0.33
CA LEU A 54 -17.25 -19.75 -0.09
C LEU A 54 -18.47 -20.27 0.66
N SER A 55 -18.72 -21.59 0.69
CA SER A 55 -19.95 -22.15 1.29
C SER A 55 -20.05 -21.93 2.80
N GLU A 56 -18.90 -21.76 3.47
CA GLU A 56 -18.86 -21.46 4.90
C GLU A 56 -18.92 -19.97 5.20
N HIS A 57 -18.40 -19.13 4.31
CA HIS A 57 -18.29 -17.70 4.50
C HIS A 57 -19.68 -17.04 4.60
N GLN A 58 -19.78 -15.93 5.35
CA GLN A 58 -21.04 -15.21 5.53
C GLN A 58 -21.68 -14.81 4.19
N ALA A 59 -20.88 -14.41 3.21
CA ALA A 59 -21.37 -14.08 1.86
C ALA A 59 -22.04 -15.28 1.16
N GLY A 60 -21.46 -16.48 1.26
CA GLY A 60 -22.07 -17.69 0.70
C GLY A 60 -23.36 -18.07 1.44
N ARG A 61 -23.37 -17.94 2.77
CA ARG A 61 -24.58 -18.16 3.59
C ARG A 61 -25.73 -17.22 3.23
N LEU A 62 -25.43 -15.94 2.97
CA LEU A 62 -26.44 -14.96 2.54
C LEU A 62 -26.95 -15.19 1.11
N LEU A 63 -26.23 -15.96 0.30
CA LEU A 63 -26.61 -16.37 -1.04
C LEU A 63 -27.22 -17.78 -1.08
N ASP A 64 -27.57 -18.33 0.08
CA ASP A 64 -28.13 -19.67 0.26
C ASP A 64 -27.27 -20.79 -0.40
N ILE A 65 -25.94 -20.59 -0.44
CA ILE A 65 -25.01 -21.62 -0.95
C ILE A 65 -24.99 -22.79 0.05
N PRO A 66 -25.29 -24.02 -0.39
CA PRO A 66 -25.31 -25.17 0.51
C PRO A 66 -23.90 -25.51 1.00
N PRO A 67 -23.75 -26.05 2.23
CA PRO A 67 -22.48 -26.61 2.68
C PRO A 67 -22.00 -27.73 1.75
N THR A 68 -20.70 -27.75 1.47
CA THR A 68 -20.08 -28.67 0.50
C THR A 68 -19.38 -29.85 1.17
N GLY A 69 -19.29 -29.84 2.50
CA GLY A 69 -18.54 -30.82 3.27
C GLY A 69 -17.03 -30.64 3.21
N ILE A 70 -16.53 -29.56 2.58
CA ILE A 70 -15.09 -29.25 2.49
C ILE A 70 -14.46 -29.10 3.88
N ARG A 71 -13.19 -29.47 3.98
CA ARG A 71 -12.36 -29.24 5.16
C ARG A 71 -11.03 -28.62 4.73
N ILE A 72 -10.59 -27.59 5.45
CA ILE A 72 -9.28 -26.95 5.23
C ILE A 72 -8.34 -27.32 6.37
N LYS A 73 -7.10 -27.69 6.04
CA LYS A 73 -5.99 -27.91 6.97
C LYS A 73 -5.44 -26.54 7.41
N GLY A 74 -6.12 -25.91 8.37
CA GLY A 74 -5.67 -24.64 8.92
C GLY A 74 -6.47 -24.25 10.15
N ARG A 75 -6.08 -23.13 10.79
CA ARG A 75 -6.77 -22.62 11.97
C ARG A 75 -8.00 -21.82 11.54
N LYS A 76 -9.17 -22.43 11.68
CA LYS A 76 -10.46 -21.73 11.50
C LYS A 76 -10.62 -20.62 12.54
N SER A 77 -10.80 -19.38 12.08
CA SER A 77 -11.07 -18.23 12.95
C SER A 77 -12.57 -17.95 13.04
N THR A 78 -13.21 -17.76 11.90
CA THR A 78 -14.66 -17.62 11.74
C THR A 78 -15.10 -18.48 10.56
N PRO A 79 -16.41 -18.77 10.37
CA PRO A 79 -16.88 -19.54 9.22
C PRO A 79 -16.32 -19.00 7.89
N GLY A 80 -15.68 -19.88 7.11
CA GLY A 80 -15.06 -19.52 5.83
C GLY A 80 -13.77 -18.72 5.89
N ARG A 81 -13.16 -18.53 7.08
CA ARG A 81 -11.89 -17.79 7.25
C ARG A 81 -10.86 -18.64 7.98
N TYR A 82 -9.76 -18.96 7.30
CA TYR A 82 -8.71 -19.85 7.79
C TYR A 82 -7.35 -19.16 7.78
N PHE A 83 -6.67 -19.20 8.92
CA PHE A 83 -5.29 -18.73 9.09
C PHE A 83 -4.33 -19.90 9.13
N LYS A 84 -3.04 -19.66 8.84
CA LYS A 84 -1.96 -20.66 8.95
C LYS A 84 -2.31 -21.95 8.21
N VAL A 85 -2.75 -21.77 6.96
CA VAL A 85 -3.06 -22.88 6.05
C VAL A 85 -1.78 -23.40 5.39
N ALA A 86 -0.86 -22.48 5.12
CA ALA A 86 0.50 -22.70 4.64
C ALA A 86 1.39 -21.55 5.17
N GLU A 87 2.71 -21.68 5.06
CA GLU A 87 3.64 -20.59 5.43
C GLU A 87 3.77 -19.59 4.27
N ALA A 88 4.29 -18.40 4.53
CA ALA A 88 4.51 -17.39 3.49
C ALA A 88 5.63 -17.84 2.52
N GLY A 89 5.43 -17.60 1.22
CA GLY A 89 6.35 -18.04 0.17
C GLY A 89 6.05 -17.43 -1.20
N THR A 90 6.62 -18.04 -2.24
CA THR A 90 6.50 -17.59 -3.65
C THR A 90 5.55 -18.45 -4.50
N GLY A 91 4.87 -19.41 -3.86
CA GLY A 91 3.89 -20.29 -4.46
C GLY A 91 2.48 -19.70 -4.46
N TRP A 92 1.48 -20.57 -4.28
CA TRP A 92 0.08 -20.19 -4.49
C TRP A 92 -0.41 -19.13 -3.50
N GLY A 93 -0.89 -17.99 -4.00
CA GLY A 93 -1.46 -16.94 -3.15
C GLY A 93 -0.46 -16.34 -2.15
N GLY A 94 0.83 -16.39 -2.49
CA GLY A 94 1.92 -15.93 -1.62
C GLY A 94 2.31 -16.92 -0.51
N THR A 95 1.95 -18.20 -0.66
CA THR A 95 2.32 -19.26 0.28
C THR A 95 3.54 -20.05 -0.19
N ASP A 96 4.01 -21.00 0.60
CA ASP A 96 5.10 -21.93 0.25
C ASP A 96 4.66 -23.17 -0.55
N ILE A 97 3.39 -23.26 -0.97
CA ILE A 97 2.86 -24.44 -1.68
C ILE A 97 2.75 -24.23 -3.19
N GLU A 98 2.96 -25.31 -3.94
CA GLU A 98 2.74 -25.34 -5.40
C GLU A 98 1.39 -25.98 -5.77
N ASP A 99 0.97 -27.02 -5.02
CA ASP A 99 -0.32 -27.69 -5.18
C ASP A 99 -1.33 -27.18 -4.14
N PRO A 100 -2.45 -26.56 -4.54
CA PRO A 100 -3.40 -25.93 -3.64
C PRO A 100 -4.23 -27.00 -2.93
N LEU A 101 -4.33 -28.22 -3.47
CA LEU A 101 -5.10 -29.30 -2.88
C LEU A 101 -4.43 -29.83 -1.61
N THR A 102 -3.14 -29.57 -1.43
CA THR A 102 -2.39 -29.93 -0.21
C THR A 102 -3.05 -29.35 1.04
N ILE A 103 -3.72 -28.19 0.92
CA ILE A 103 -4.41 -27.51 2.02
C ILE A 103 -5.78 -28.12 2.35
N LEU A 104 -6.29 -29.01 1.50
CA LEU A 104 -7.58 -29.65 1.72
C LEU A 104 -7.44 -30.87 2.61
N GLY A 105 -8.36 -31.00 3.56
CA GLY A 105 -8.63 -32.24 4.29
C GLY A 105 -9.64 -33.12 3.53
N ALA A 106 -9.91 -34.31 4.07
CA ALA A 106 -10.95 -35.17 3.51
C ALA A 106 -12.33 -34.50 3.58
N PHE A 107 -13.06 -34.50 2.46
CA PHE A 107 -14.44 -34.03 2.41
C PHE A 107 -15.34 -34.91 3.29
N ASN A 108 -16.37 -34.30 3.89
CA ASN A 108 -17.34 -35.02 4.69
C ASN A 108 -18.31 -35.80 3.79
N PRO A 109 -18.29 -37.15 3.79
CA PRO A 109 -19.10 -37.96 2.86
C PRO A 109 -20.61 -37.90 3.14
N LYS A 110 -21.03 -37.33 4.28
CA LYS A 110 -22.45 -37.11 4.58
C LYS A 110 -23.01 -35.83 3.95
N ILE A 111 -22.13 -34.97 3.40
CA ILE A 111 -22.50 -33.64 2.87
C ILE A 111 -22.01 -33.49 1.43
N ALA A 112 -20.77 -33.89 1.14
CA ALA A 112 -20.20 -33.84 -0.20
C ALA A 112 -20.80 -34.91 -1.13
N TRP A 113 -20.73 -34.67 -2.44
CA TRP A 113 -21.23 -35.59 -3.47
C TRP A 113 -20.24 -35.71 -4.64
N PRO A 114 -20.21 -36.85 -5.36
CA PRO A 114 -19.48 -36.98 -6.62
C PRO A 114 -19.98 -35.96 -7.65
N GLY A 115 -19.05 -35.33 -8.38
CA GLY A 115 -19.33 -34.28 -9.36
C GLY A 115 -19.41 -32.86 -8.78
N LEU A 116 -19.21 -32.67 -7.47
CA LEU A 116 -19.09 -31.33 -6.87
C LEU A 116 -18.00 -30.52 -7.56
N ARG A 117 -18.36 -29.32 -8.02
CA ARG A 117 -17.50 -28.39 -8.76
C ARG A 117 -16.74 -27.49 -7.79
N LEU A 118 -15.42 -27.58 -7.80
CA LEU A 118 -14.52 -26.82 -6.91
C LEU A 118 -13.60 -25.92 -7.74
N LEU A 119 -13.55 -24.64 -7.39
CA LEU A 119 -12.55 -23.70 -7.87
C LEU A 119 -11.54 -23.39 -6.75
N MET A 120 -10.26 -23.63 -7.00
CA MET A 120 -9.15 -23.10 -6.22
C MET A 120 -8.62 -21.86 -6.97
N VAL A 121 -8.46 -20.71 -6.31
CA VAL A 121 -7.98 -19.48 -6.96
C VAL A 121 -7.13 -18.65 -6.01
N SER A 122 -6.07 -18.00 -6.50
CA SER A 122 -5.29 -17.04 -5.71
C SER A 122 -6.00 -15.68 -5.59
N THR A 123 -5.53 -14.85 -4.69
CA THR A 123 -6.02 -13.47 -4.53
C THR A 123 -5.60 -12.52 -5.66
N THR A 124 -4.76 -12.96 -6.59
CA THR A 124 -4.41 -12.24 -7.82
C THR A 124 -5.15 -12.78 -9.05
N GLY A 125 -5.80 -13.94 -8.95
CA GLY A 125 -6.41 -14.64 -10.09
C GLY A 125 -5.41 -15.28 -11.05
N GLU A 126 -4.10 -15.08 -10.86
CA GLU A 126 -3.03 -15.61 -11.73
C GLU A 126 -2.86 -17.13 -11.59
N GLN A 127 -3.17 -17.66 -10.40
CA GLN A 127 -3.11 -19.09 -10.12
C GLN A 127 -4.53 -19.58 -9.84
N TRP A 128 -4.99 -20.53 -10.62
CA TRP A 128 -6.29 -21.15 -10.44
C TRP A 128 -6.27 -22.62 -10.85
N GLY A 129 -7.19 -23.40 -10.30
CA GLY A 129 -7.42 -24.79 -10.65
C GLY A 129 -8.89 -25.13 -10.50
N TYR A 130 -9.45 -25.85 -11.48
CA TYR A 130 -10.83 -26.30 -11.46
C TYR A 130 -10.88 -27.82 -11.32
N TYR A 131 -11.73 -28.31 -10.43
CA TYR A 131 -11.78 -29.72 -10.05
C TYR A 131 -13.22 -30.20 -9.91
N LEU A 132 -13.43 -31.48 -10.22
CA LEU A 132 -14.64 -32.22 -9.90
C LEU A 132 -14.31 -33.29 -8.86
N LEU A 133 -15.16 -33.46 -7.85
CA LEU A 133 -15.00 -34.60 -6.94
C LEU A 133 -15.32 -35.92 -7.67
N ASP A 134 -14.45 -36.92 -7.55
CA ASP A 134 -14.74 -38.27 -8.02
C ASP A 134 -15.67 -39.05 -7.06
N GLU A 135 -15.94 -40.31 -7.38
CA GLU A 135 -16.74 -41.23 -6.54
C GLU A 135 -16.14 -41.46 -5.14
N ALA A 136 -14.84 -41.26 -4.98
CA ALA A 136 -14.13 -41.32 -3.70
C ALA A 136 -14.05 -39.95 -3.00
N LEU A 137 -14.76 -38.94 -3.52
CA LEU A 137 -14.79 -37.56 -3.05
C LEU A 137 -13.41 -36.88 -3.05
N LYS A 138 -12.55 -37.26 -4.00
CA LYS A 138 -11.25 -36.63 -4.22
C LYS A 138 -11.34 -35.66 -5.39
N PRO A 139 -10.78 -34.44 -5.28
CA PRO A 139 -10.74 -33.51 -6.39
C PRO A 139 -9.89 -34.05 -7.54
N GLN A 140 -10.48 -34.13 -8.73
CA GLN A 140 -9.80 -34.47 -9.98
C GLN A 140 -9.79 -33.24 -10.88
N PRO A 141 -8.65 -32.89 -11.50
CA PRO A 141 -8.57 -31.76 -12.43
C PRO A 141 -9.61 -31.88 -13.56
N ALA A 142 -10.25 -30.77 -13.88
CA ALA A 142 -11.25 -30.68 -14.94
C ALA A 142 -11.06 -29.40 -15.76
N GLU A 143 -11.61 -29.39 -16.97
CA GLU A 143 -11.60 -28.19 -17.82
C GLU A 143 -12.55 -27.14 -17.24
N ILE A 144 -12.03 -25.92 -17.05
CA ILE A 144 -12.83 -24.81 -16.49
C ILE A 144 -13.87 -24.34 -17.52
N PRO A 145 -15.15 -24.21 -17.14
CA PRO A 145 -16.14 -23.62 -18.03
C PRO A 145 -15.82 -22.15 -18.31
N ALA A 146 -15.98 -21.70 -19.56
CA ALA A 146 -15.67 -20.34 -19.98
C ALA A 146 -16.36 -19.25 -19.14
N ALA A 147 -17.59 -19.50 -18.67
CA ALA A 147 -18.29 -18.57 -17.79
C ALA A 147 -17.60 -18.40 -16.43
N LEU A 148 -17.03 -19.47 -15.88
CA LEU A 148 -16.30 -19.45 -14.61
C LEU A 148 -14.91 -18.84 -14.79
N LEU A 149 -14.21 -19.15 -15.90
CA LEU A 149 -12.92 -18.54 -16.22
C LEU A 149 -12.99 -17.01 -16.26
N ARG A 150 -14.04 -16.44 -16.86
CA ARG A 150 -14.27 -14.98 -16.85
C ARG A 150 -14.35 -14.38 -15.45
N THR A 151 -14.79 -15.15 -14.45
CA THR A 151 -14.81 -14.65 -13.07
C THR A 151 -13.41 -14.63 -12.46
N VAL A 152 -12.51 -15.53 -12.87
CA VAL A 152 -11.11 -15.54 -12.43
C VAL A 152 -10.35 -14.38 -13.08
N GLU A 153 -10.56 -14.15 -14.39
CA GLU A 153 -10.02 -12.99 -15.10
C GLU A 153 -10.45 -11.69 -14.42
N ARG A 154 -11.70 -11.61 -13.97
CA ARG A 154 -12.22 -10.46 -13.22
C ARG A 154 -11.56 -10.26 -11.86
N VAL A 155 -11.09 -11.32 -11.19
CA VAL A 155 -10.26 -11.17 -9.98
C VAL A 155 -8.98 -10.41 -10.33
N ALA A 156 -8.32 -10.79 -11.42
CA ALA A 156 -7.10 -10.13 -11.89
C ALA A 156 -7.36 -8.68 -12.35
N GLU A 157 -8.50 -8.40 -13.00
CA GLU A 157 -8.90 -7.04 -13.40
C GLU A 157 -9.11 -6.08 -12.24
N ASN A 158 -9.44 -6.60 -11.04
CA ASN A 158 -9.62 -5.80 -9.83
C ASN A 158 -8.33 -5.72 -8.98
N CYS A 159 -7.22 -6.27 -9.48
CA CYS A 159 -5.92 -6.07 -8.89
C CYS A 159 -5.30 -4.76 -9.40
N GLU A 160 -4.65 -4.02 -8.51
CA GLU A 160 -3.91 -2.81 -8.85
C GLU A 160 -2.44 -3.14 -9.11
N PRO A 161 -1.71 -2.30 -9.88
CA PRO A 161 -0.26 -2.47 -10.03
C PRO A 161 0.45 -2.46 -8.68
N ALA A 162 1.36 -3.43 -8.46
CA ALA A 162 2.24 -3.37 -7.31
C ALA A 162 3.34 -2.34 -7.56
N LEU A 163 3.42 -1.35 -6.67
CA LEU A 163 4.41 -0.28 -6.73
C LEU A 163 5.16 -0.19 -5.40
N THR A 164 6.46 0.01 -5.48
CA THR A 164 7.30 0.28 -4.31
C THR A 164 7.16 1.73 -3.90
N SER A 165 6.59 1.96 -2.72
CA SER A 165 6.55 3.28 -2.09
C SER A 165 7.82 3.50 -1.25
N VAL A 166 8.56 4.56 -1.57
CA VAL A 166 9.73 4.99 -0.77
C VAL A 166 9.43 6.36 -0.20
N LEU A 167 9.41 6.44 1.13
CA LEU A 167 9.15 7.69 1.86
C LEU A 167 10.42 8.10 2.59
N PHE A 168 10.83 9.35 2.42
CA PHE A 168 11.84 9.94 3.30
C PHE A 168 11.16 10.33 4.61
N MET A 169 11.71 9.86 5.74
CA MET A 169 11.30 10.29 7.07
C MET A 169 12.52 10.79 7.84
N GLY A 170 12.45 12.03 8.33
CA GLY A 170 13.58 12.66 9.00
C GLY A 170 13.16 13.76 9.97
N GLY A 171 13.98 13.94 11.01
CA GLY A 171 13.79 14.98 12.02
C GLY A 171 14.68 16.20 11.77
N ALA A 172 14.10 17.39 11.77
CA ALA A 172 14.80 18.66 11.85
C ALA A 172 15.39 18.85 13.26
N GLY A 173 16.64 18.41 13.44
CA GLY A 173 17.39 18.49 14.69
C GLY A 173 17.61 19.93 15.20
N GLY A 174 18.18 20.07 16.39
CA GLY A 174 18.44 21.38 17.00
C GLY A 174 19.35 22.29 16.16
N SER A 175 20.37 21.72 15.50
CA SER A 175 21.31 22.44 14.65
C SER A 175 20.65 23.07 13.42
N LEU A 176 19.80 22.31 12.72
CA LEU A 176 19.04 22.82 11.57
C LEU A 176 18.15 24.00 12.01
N ARG A 177 17.44 23.86 13.13
CA ARG A 177 16.54 24.90 13.63
C ARG A 177 17.28 26.15 14.10
N ALA A 178 18.45 25.99 14.73
CA ALA A 178 19.33 27.09 15.10
C ALA A 178 19.89 27.84 13.87
N GLY A 179 20.06 27.13 12.75
CA GLY A 179 20.40 27.75 11.46
C GLY A 179 19.29 28.63 10.88
N VAL A 180 18.05 28.48 11.34
CA VAL A 180 16.88 29.25 10.85
C VAL A 180 16.54 30.43 11.77
N THR A 181 16.62 30.25 13.09
CA THR A 181 16.23 31.23 14.11
C THR A 181 17.16 31.19 15.32
N GLU A 182 17.34 32.33 15.99
CA GLU A 182 18.10 32.46 17.24
C GLU A 182 17.53 31.57 18.37
N ASN A 183 16.20 31.40 18.43
CA ASN A 183 15.54 30.53 19.40
C ASN A 183 14.84 29.35 18.68
N PRO A 184 15.50 28.17 18.57
CA PRO A 184 15.03 27.02 17.77
C PRO A 184 13.59 26.56 18.02
N VAL A 185 13.05 26.81 19.22
CA VAL A 185 11.65 26.45 19.54
C VAL A 185 10.65 27.35 18.79
N GLY A 186 11.03 28.57 18.41
CA GLY A 186 10.19 29.50 17.65
C GLY A 186 9.71 28.90 16.33
N LEU A 187 10.63 28.31 15.56
CA LEU A 187 10.31 27.62 14.31
C LEU A 187 9.29 26.48 14.53
N THR A 188 9.51 25.64 15.53
CA THR A 188 8.60 24.51 15.83
C THR A 188 7.20 24.97 16.22
N ARG A 189 7.09 26.07 16.98
CA ARG A 189 5.81 26.68 17.36
C ARG A 189 5.13 27.29 16.13
N SER A 190 5.89 27.91 15.22
CA SER A 190 5.38 28.48 13.97
C SER A 190 4.83 27.42 13.01
N VAL A 191 5.53 26.29 12.86
CA VAL A 191 5.05 25.12 12.11
C VAL A 191 3.76 24.58 12.73
N ARG A 192 3.72 24.39 14.05
CA ARG A 192 2.51 23.92 14.75
C ARG A 192 1.33 24.89 14.62
N ALA A 193 1.59 26.20 14.59
CA ALA A 193 0.57 27.22 14.39
C ALA A 193 0.12 27.35 12.92
N ALA A 194 0.72 26.57 12.00
CA ALA A 194 0.53 26.70 10.55
C ALA A 194 0.79 28.13 10.04
N LEU A 195 1.77 28.80 10.65
CA LEU A 195 2.36 30.03 10.13
C LEU A 195 3.54 29.74 9.19
N THR A 196 4.15 28.55 9.36
CA THR A 196 5.20 28.02 8.49
C THR A 196 4.71 26.76 7.79
N HIS A 197 4.85 26.74 6.47
CA HIS A 197 4.68 25.55 5.64
C HIS A 197 6.03 24.83 5.50
N VAL A 198 6.02 23.50 5.56
CA VAL A 198 7.22 22.67 5.44
C VAL A 198 7.11 21.80 4.20
N SER A 199 8.11 21.88 3.33
CA SER A 199 8.30 21.01 2.16
C SER A 199 9.66 20.33 2.21
N CYS A 200 9.86 19.32 1.37
CA CYS A 200 11.14 18.62 1.22
C CYS A 200 11.50 18.51 -0.26
N GLY A 201 12.46 19.30 -0.71
CA GLY A 201 12.85 19.38 -2.12
C GLY A 201 11.67 19.79 -3.02
N GLY A 202 10.82 20.71 -2.56
CA GLY A 202 9.58 21.11 -3.22
C GLY A 202 8.40 20.15 -3.00
N ALA A 203 8.62 18.90 -2.60
CA ALA A 203 7.54 17.95 -2.35
C ALA A 203 6.77 18.31 -1.07
N PRO A 204 5.43 18.15 -1.06
CA PRO A 204 4.63 18.28 0.16
C PRO A 204 5.12 17.32 1.26
N ALA A 205 5.24 17.83 2.48
CA ALA A 205 5.68 17.04 3.62
C ALA A 205 4.56 16.88 4.65
N TYR A 206 4.33 15.64 5.09
CA TYR A 206 3.50 15.36 6.25
C TYR A 206 4.31 15.62 7.53
N VAL A 207 3.92 16.65 8.27
CA VAL A 207 4.51 16.99 9.58
C VAL A 207 3.88 16.13 10.66
N TRP A 208 4.68 15.29 11.32
CA TRP A 208 4.21 14.40 12.36
C TRP A 208 3.79 15.18 13.63
N PRO A 209 2.79 14.69 14.39
CA PRO A 209 2.41 15.25 15.67
C PRO A 209 3.59 15.34 16.66
N GLY A 210 3.52 16.31 17.57
CA GLY A 210 4.56 16.56 18.57
C GLY A 210 5.29 17.86 18.30
N GLY A 211 6.62 17.79 18.10
CA GLY A 211 7.48 18.97 17.99
C GLY A 211 7.44 19.69 16.65
N GLY A 212 6.70 19.21 15.64
CA GLY A 212 6.73 19.78 14.29
C GLY A 212 8.12 19.70 13.62
N ILE A 213 8.94 18.73 14.05
CA ILE A 213 10.32 18.52 13.58
C ILE A 213 10.46 17.28 12.71
N THR A 214 9.60 16.29 12.88
CA THR A 214 9.64 15.07 12.08
C THR A 214 8.73 15.24 10.89
N ILE A 215 9.29 15.06 9.70
CA ILE A 215 8.55 15.11 8.44
C ILE A 215 8.63 13.76 7.73
N MET A 216 7.63 13.50 6.91
CA MET A 216 7.60 12.41 5.96
C MET A 216 7.22 12.95 4.59
N ALA A 217 7.99 12.62 3.55
CA ALA A 217 7.75 13.07 2.19
C ALA A 217 7.98 11.94 1.19
N ASP A 218 7.16 11.94 0.14
CA ASP A 218 7.26 11.00 -0.98
C ASP A 218 8.45 11.38 -1.87
N VAL A 219 9.42 10.48 -2.03
CA VAL A 219 10.64 10.78 -2.81
C VAL A 219 10.38 10.85 -4.31
N THR A 220 9.28 10.26 -4.80
CA THR A 220 8.90 10.32 -6.23
C THR A 220 8.43 11.71 -6.64
N GLN A 221 8.07 12.52 -5.66
CA GLN A 221 7.64 13.90 -5.80
C GLN A 221 8.79 14.91 -5.69
N MET A 222 10.00 14.44 -5.36
CA MET A 222 11.19 15.27 -5.28
C MET A 222 11.98 15.25 -6.60
N PRO A 223 12.77 16.29 -6.88
CA PRO A 223 13.84 16.22 -7.86
C PRO A 223 14.75 15.01 -7.68
N SER A 224 15.22 14.43 -8.79
CA SER A 224 16.35 13.48 -8.73
C SER A 224 17.55 14.15 -8.04
N ASN A 225 18.35 13.42 -7.26
CA ASN A 225 19.50 13.96 -6.54
C ASN A 225 19.17 15.15 -5.61
N ALA A 226 17.99 15.16 -4.97
CA ALA A 226 17.60 16.23 -4.05
C ALA A 226 18.36 16.22 -2.71
N PHE A 227 18.95 15.07 -2.34
CA PHE A 227 19.67 14.92 -1.08
C PHE A 227 21.18 15.13 -1.27
N GLY A 228 21.80 15.78 -0.30
CA GLY A 228 23.26 15.87 -0.17
C GLY A 228 23.82 14.84 0.81
N TYR A 229 25.13 14.63 0.75
CA TYR A 229 25.86 13.83 1.74
C TYR A 229 27.06 14.62 2.26
N VAL A 230 27.44 14.34 3.50
CA VAL A 230 28.68 14.83 4.11
C VAL A 230 29.60 13.64 4.40
N PRO A 231 30.91 13.84 4.69
CA PRO A 231 31.82 12.74 5.00
C PRO A 231 31.46 11.94 6.25
N THR A 232 30.64 12.51 7.15
CA THR A 232 30.04 11.78 8.27
C THR A 232 28.78 11.04 7.80
N PRO A 233 28.33 9.97 8.48
CA PRO A 233 27.14 9.21 8.11
C PRO A 233 25.85 10.01 8.40
N ALA A 234 25.69 11.15 7.74
CA ALA A 234 24.57 12.06 7.87
C ALA A 234 24.10 12.49 6.48
N LEU A 235 22.79 12.40 6.29
CA LEU A 235 22.12 12.88 5.08
C LEU A 235 21.82 14.37 5.23
N VAL A 236 22.03 15.14 4.17
CA VAL A 236 21.56 16.53 4.08
C VAL A 236 20.23 16.51 3.34
N ALA A 237 19.15 16.60 4.10
CA ALA A 237 17.79 16.63 3.55
C ALA A 237 17.42 18.05 3.09
N PRO A 238 16.78 18.22 1.92
CA PRO A 238 16.38 19.51 1.37
C PRO A 238 15.09 20.04 2.04
N ILE A 239 15.11 20.21 3.36
CA ILE A 239 13.95 20.69 4.12
C ILE A 239 13.82 22.20 3.95
N GLU A 240 12.62 22.65 3.59
CA GLU A 240 12.31 24.05 3.32
C GLU A 240 11.23 24.54 4.29
N PHE A 241 11.38 25.79 4.76
CA PHE A 241 10.40 26.47 5.61
C PHE A 241 9.91 27.72 4.90
N THR A 242 8.64 27.71 4.50
CA THR A 242 8.02 28.84 3.80
C THR A 242 7.09 29.56 4.78
N MET A 243 7.21 30.89 4.89
CA MET A 243 6.38 31.74 5.75
C MET A 243 6.43 33.21 5.30
N ARG A 244 5.64 34.10 5.91
CA ARG A 244 5.79 35.55 5.68
C ARG A 244 7.08 36.06 6.29
N LEU A 245 7.68 37.07 5.67
CA LEU A 245 8.84 37.75 6.22
C LEU A 245 8.59 38.29 7.64
N SER A 246 7.40 38.84 7.90
CA SER A 246 6.99 39.30 9.23
C SER A 246 6.91 38.18 10.26
N ASP A 247 6.47 36.98 9.85
CA ASP A 247 6.41 35.81 10.74
C ASP A 247 7.83 35.28 11.02
N TYR A 248 8.73 35.36 10.03
CA TYR A 248 10.15 35.01 10.17
C TYR A 248 10.89 35.95 11.14
N GLU A 249 10.66 37.25 11.01
CA GLU A 249 11.19 38.26 11.93
C GLU A 249 10.65 38.04 13.36
N ALA A 250 9.33 37.86 13.50
CA ALA A 250 8.69 37.69 14.81
C ALA A 250 9.16 36.43 15.57
N LEU A 251 9.61 35.38 14.86
CA LEU A 251 10.16 34.18 15.49
C LEU A 251 11.67 34.26 15.76
N GLY A 252 12.32 35.41 15.53
CA GLY A 252 13.75 35.61 15.73
C GLY A 252 14.61 35.03 14.61
N GLY A 253 14.15 35.16 13.37
CA GLY A 253 14.91 34.77 12.18
C GLY A 253 16.20 35.59 12.02
N HIS A 254 17.19 35.02 11.34
CA HIS A 254 18.46 35.68 11.04
C HIS A 254 18.28 36.71 9.92
N MET A 255 17.76 37.90 10.27
CA MET A 255 17.35 38.92 9.31
C MET A 255 18.49 39.47 8.46
N ASP A 256 19.73 39.41 8.95
CA ASP A 256 20.94 39.78 8.20
C ASP A 256 21.26 38.82 7.04
N LYS A 257 20.63 37.63 7.02
CA LYS A 257 20.78 36.62 5.96
C LYS A 257 19.67 36.66 4.91
N VAL A 258 18.65 37.51 5.09
CA VAL A 258 17.53 37.60 4.16
C VAL A 258 17.98 38.24 2.85
N ARG A 259 17.69 37.58 1.73
CA ARG A 259 17.98 38.06 0.37
C ARG A 259 16.75 37.99 -0.52
N PRO A 260 16.51 38.96 -1.42
CA PRO A 260 15.46 38.87 -2.42
C PRO A 260 15.66 37.69 -3.36
N LEU A 261 14.57 36.99 -3.69
CA LEU A 261 14.61 35.83 -4.60
C LEU A 261 15.14 36.19 -6.00
N ALA A 262 14.89 37.42 -6.48
CA ALA A 262 15.37 37.91 -7.77
C ALA A 262 16.91 37.95 -7.87
N GLU A 263 17.61 38.08 -6.74
CA GLU A 263 19.08 38.04 -6.68
C GLU A 263 19.63 36.61 -6.62
N ILE A 264 18.86 35.67 -6.04
CA ILE A 264 19.27 34.27 -5.86
C ILE A 264 19.02 33.44 -7.12
N ILE A 265 17.90 33.67 -7.83
CA ILE A 265 17.54 32.88 -9.04
C ILE A 265 18.68 32.83 -10.08
N PRO A 266 19.40 33.93 -10.39
CA PRO A 266 20.55 33.88 -11.29
C PRO A 266 21.69 32.96 -10.83
N GLU A 267 21.85 32.73 -9.53
CA GLU A 267 22.87 31.85 -8.93
C GLU A 267 22.48 30.37 -8.96
N ALA A 268 21.21 30.05 -9.27
CA ALA A 268 20.72 28.67 -9.25
C ALA A 268 21.35 27.80 -10.35
N GLU A 269 22.16 26.83 -9.95
CA GLU A 269 22.83 25.87 -10.84
C GLU A 269 21.86 24.90 -11.53
N ARG A 270 20.70 24.66 -10.90
CA ARG A 270 19.68 23.75 -11.40
C ARG A 270 18.29 24.37 -11.25
N ARG A 271 17.53 24.34 -12.34
CA ARG A 271 16.14 24.81 -12.39
C ARG A 271 15.27 23.68 -12.89
N ILE A 272 14.21 23.40 -12.15
CA ILE A 272 13.27 22.34 -12.45
C ILE A 272 11.89 22.99 -12.53
N PRO A 273 11.11 22.71 -13.58
CA PRO A 273 9.73 23.16 -13.63
C PRO A 273 8.96 22.71 -12.39
N GLY A 274 8.10 23.58 -11.87
CA GLY A 274 7.13 23.17 -10.86
C GLY A 274 6.23 22.08 -11.42
N ARG A 275 5.69 21.23 -10.54
CA ARG A 275 4.73 20.21 -10.93
C ARG A 275 3.32 20.71 -10.66
N ASP A 276 2.43 20.54 -11.64
CA ASP A 276 1.04 20.99 -11.54
C ASP A 276 0.24 20.24 -10.47
N ASP A 277 0.72 19.06 -10.05
CA ASP A 277 0.12 18.21 -9.01
C ASP A 277 0.55 18.58 -7.59
N GLN A 278 1.41 19.58 -7.41
CA GLN A 278 1.90 20.02 -6.10
C GLN A 278 1.40 21.43 -5.76
N PRO A 279 0.91 21.66 -4.52
CA PRO A 279 0.57 22.99 -4.07
C PRO A 279 1.81 23.89 -4.11
N TRP A 280 1.63 25.13 -4.55
CA TRP A 280 2.73 26.08 -4.51
C TRP A 280 3.04 26.40 -3.05
N PRO A 281 4.31 26.45 -2.59
CA PRO A 281 4.62 26.67 -1.18
C PRO A 281 4.02 27.96 -0.59
N MET A 282 3.80 28.98 -1.44
CA MET A 282 3.21 30.27 -1.06
C MET A 282 1.68 30.30 -1.14
N ASP A 283 1.02 29.19 -1.48
CA ASP A 283 -0.44 29.14 -1.54
C ASP A 283 -1.05 29.44 -0.17
N ARG A 284 -2.00 30.37 -0.13
CA ARG A 284 -2.64 30.82 1.12
C ARG A 284 -3.28 29.67 1.89
N ALA A 285 -3.72 28.62 1.20
CA ALA A 285 -4.32 27.43 1.82
C ALA A 285 -3.35 26.67 2.75
N ASN A 286 -2.04 26.85 2.58
CA ASN A 286 -1.02 26.24 3.44
C ASN A 286 -0.92 26.91 4.83
N PHE A 287 -1.55 28.07 5.01
CA PHE A 287 -1.33 28.93 6.17
C PHE A 287 -2.62 29.28 6.91
N ARG A 288 -2.54 29.38 8.25
CA ARG A 288 -3.61 29.92 9.10
C ARG A 288 -3.45 31.42 9.34
N TRP A 289 -3.12 32.17 8.30
CA TRP A 289 -3.09 33.62 8.39
C TRP A 289 -4.52 34.15 8.52
N GLY A 290 -4.71 35.12 9.41
CA GLY A 290 -5.99 35.84 9.52
C GLY A 290 -6.43 36.45 8.18
N PRO A 291 -7.71 36.84 8.04
CA PRO A 291 -8.15 37.63 6.89
C PRO A 291 -7.20 38.81 6.69
N LYS A 292 -6.83 39.11 5.43
CA LYS A 292 -5.82 40.13 5.11
C LYS A 292 -6.12 41.46 5.83
N GLY A 293 -5.13 41.99 6.56
CA GLY A 293 -4.97 43.42 6.82
C GLY A 293 -5.30 43.89 8.24
N GLY A 294 -4.25 44.05 9.04
CA GLY A 294 -3.80 45.40 9.40
C GLY A 294 -2.49 45.64 8.66
#